data_AF-A0A7V2UEK5-F1
#
_entry.id   AF-A0A7V2UEK5-F1
#
_cell.length_a   1.000
_cell.length_b   1.000
_cell.length_c   1.000
_cell.angle_alpha   90.00
_cell.angle_beta   90.00
_cell.angle_gamma   90.00
#
_symmetry.space_group_name_H-M   'P 1'
#
loop_
_entity.id
_entity.type
_entity.pdbx_description
1 polymer ?
#
loop_
_entity_poly.entity_id
_entity_poly.type
_entity_poly.pdbx_seq_one_letter_code
_entity_poly.pdbx_strand_id
1 'polypeptide(L)'
;MRKPTASETSLYQPVCRWVHSFLSDRYSRSRIVVEDSHRSPLSTVIRRLGLHRTFPASELWDIRIDVTGLVVGRKASRIALVECKAGAPTLMHVCQLLGYSLVVKPSLAILLSPEPPADSLAALLRVHGRYDILEYQKGRRLRIAQWDRGRNEVIPSSLLPPGEHF
;
A
#
# COMPACT_ATOMS: atom_id res chain seq x y z
N MET A 1 -14.23 -7.72 10.42
CA MET A 1 -12.81 -7.57 10.00
C MET A 1 -12.00 -8.73 10.55
N ARG A 2 -11.18 -9.37 9.73
CA ARG A 2 -10.26 -10.45 10.16
C ARG A 2 -9.15 -9.82 11.02
N LYS A 3 -8.82 -10.44 12.15
CA LYS A 3 -7.66 -10.04 12.96
C LYS A 3 -6.38 -10.49 12.25
N PRO A 4 -5.36 -9.63 12.14
CA PRO A 4 -4.08 -10.02 11.56
C PRO A 4 -3.40 -11.09 12.44
N THR A 5 -2.66 -11.98 11.79
CA THR A 5 -1.89 -13.01 12.50
C THR A 5 -0.59 -12.42 13.06
N ALA A 6 0.02 -13.08 14.04
CA ALA A 6 1.32 -12.65 14.58
C ALA A 6 2.39 -12.54 13.47
N SER A 7 2.38 -13.48 12.51
CA SER A 7 3.27 -13.44 11.35
C SER A 7 3.01 -12.24 10.44
N GLU A 8 1.76 -11.81 10.28
CA GLU A 8 1.43 -10.62 9.47
C GLU A 8 1.88 -9.34 10.17
N THR A 9 1.61 -9.22 11.47
CA THR A 9 2.03 -8.05 12.27
C THR A 9 3.54 -7.87 12.31
N SER A 10 4.32 -8.95 12.17
CA SER A 10 5.78 -8.88 12.11
C SER A 10 6.31 -8.13 10.87
N LEU A 11 5.50 -8.02 9.81
CA LEU A 11 5.87 -7.31 8.58
C LEU A 11 5.77 -5.79 8.72
N TYR A 12 4.88 -5.29 9.57
CA TYR A 12 4.49 -3.87 9.57
C TYR A 12 5.66 -2.94 9.86
N GLN A 13 6.45 -3.21 10.89
CA GLN A 13 7.58 -2.35 11.26
C GLN A 13 8.69 -2.32 10.19
N PRO A 14 9.17 -3.46 9.67
CA PRO A 14 10.06 -3.48 8.51
C PRO A 14 9.51 -2.72 7.30
N VAL A 15 8.24 -2.94 6.97
CA VAL A 15 7.58 -2.28 5.83
C VAL A 15 7.47 -0.77 6.06
N CYS A 16 7.12 -0.31 7.26
CA CYS A 16 7.12 1.12 7.60
C CYS A 16 8.48 1.78 7.31
N ARG A 17 9.59 1.13 7.70
CA ARG A 17 10.94 1.65 7.44
C ARG A 17 11.25 1.72 5.95
N TRP A 18 10.91 0.66 5.20
CA TRP A 18 11.12 0.64 3.75
C TRP A 18 10.28 1.71 3.03
N VAL A 19 8.99 1.83 3.36
CA VAL A 19 8.11 2.88 2.81
C VAL A 19 8.65 4.26 3.15
N HIS A 20 9.15 4.47 4.37
CA HIS A 20 9.74 5.74 4.76
C HIS A 20 10.96 6.08 3.90
N SER A 21 11.90 5.14 3.69
CA SER A 21 13.06 5.33 2.82
C SER A 21 12.62 5.66 1.40
N PHE A 22 11.76 4.81 0.82
CA PHE A 22 11.21 4.96 -0.52
C PHE A 22 10.58 6.35 -0.76
N LEU A 23 9.75 6.82 0.18
CA LEU A 23 9.11 8.12 0.07
C LEU A 23 10.09 9.27 0.30
N SER A 24 11.07 9.11 1.19
CA SER A 24 12.10 10.13 1.46
C SER A 24 12.99 10.37 0.26
N ASP A 25 13.42 9.29 -0.41
CA ASP A 25 14.24 9.36 -1.62
C ASP A 25 13.51 10.07 -2.76
N ARG A 26 12.21 9.76 -2.92
CA ARG A 26 11.39 10.31 -4.00
C ARG A 26 10.92 11.74 -3.74
N TYR A 27 10.75 12.13 -2.48
CA TYR A 27 10.13 13.40 -2.08
C TYR A 27 10.99 14.17 -1.07
N SER A 28 12.28 14.32 -1.37
CA SER A 28 13.32 14.92 -0.50
C SER A 28 13.01 16.30 0.11
N ARG A 29 12.07 17.06 -0.45
CA ARG A 29 11.64 18.39 0.05
C ARG A 29 10.32 18.38 0.82
N SER A 30 9.81 17.21 1.15
CA SER A 30 8.51 17.03 1.83
C SER A 30 8.70 16.42 3.20
N ARG A 31 7.77 16.69 4.11
CA ARG A 31 7.71 15.97 5.39
C ARG A 31 7.11 14.60 5.13
N ILE A 32 7.85 13.55 5.48
CA ILE A 32 7.39 12.16 5.38
C ILE A 32 6.90 11.70 6.74
N VAL A 33 5.74 11.05 6.78
CA VAL A 33 5.22 10.37 7.97
C VAL A 33 4.79 8.98 7.52
N VAL A 34 5.32 7.93 8.15
CA VAL A 34 4.89 6.56 7.89
C VAL A 34 4.56 5.92 9.22
N GLU A 35 3.41 5.26 9.30
CA GLU A 35 2.98 4.57 10.50
C GLU A 35 2.25 3.26 10.21
N ASP A 36 2.37 2.35 11.18
CA ASP A 36 1.48 1.20 11.28
C ASP A 36 0.08 1.70 11.67
N SER A 37 -0.87 1.49 10.76
CA SER A 37 -2.25 1.97 10.86
C SER A 37 -3.28 0.83 10.98
N HIS A 38 -2.88 -0.44 11.10
CA HIS A 38 -3.81 -1.59 11.04
C HIS A 38 -4.96 -1.52 12.07
N ARG A 39 -4.76 -0.83 13.19
CA ARG A 39 -5.74 -0.73 14.29
C ARG A 39 -6.73 0.41 14.17
N SER A 40 -6.47 1.40 13.31
CA SER A 40 -7.23 2.63 13.28
C SER A 40 -7.68 2.96 11.86
N PRO A 41 -8.91 3.48 11.69
CA PRO A 41 -9.31 4.02 10.39
C PRO A 41 -8.36 5.14 9.95
N LEU A 42 -8.13 5.25 8.64
CA LEU A 42 -7.28 6.29 8.07
C LEU A 42 -7.75 7.70 8.46
N SER A 43 -9.07 7.92 8.54
CA SER A 43 -9.64 9.18 9.05
C SER A 43 -9.11 9.56 10.44
N THR A 44 -8.98 8.57 11.34
CA THR A 44 -8.47 8.76 12.70
C THR A 44 -6.97 9.04 12.69
N VAL A 45 -6.22 8.34 11.85
CA VAL A 45 -4.78 8.57 11.64
C VAL A 45 -4.52 10.01 11.19
N ILE A 46 -5.20 10.45 10.13
CA ILE A 46 -5.04 11.81 9.58
C ILE A 46 -5.42 12.88 10.61
N ARG A 47 -6.51 12.68 11.35
CA ARG A 47 -6.94 13.61 12.40
C ARG A 47 -5.93 13.69 13.53
N ARG A 48 -5.44 12.55 14.03
CA ARG A 48 -4.44 12.48 15.12
C ARG A 48 -3.13 13.19 14.74
N LEU A 49 -2.73 13.12 13.48
CA LEU A 49 -1.55 13.80 12.95
C LEU A 49 -1.79 15.30 12.66
N GLY A 50 -3.01 15.81 12.83
CA GLY A 50 -3.36 17.20 12.53
C GLY A 50 -3.44 17.53 11.04
N LEU A 51 -3.58 16.51 10.17
CA LEU A 51 -3.49 16.65 8.71
C LEU A 51 -4.86 16.71 8.02
N HIS A 52 -5.97 16.85 8.76
CA HIS A 52 -7.33 16.93 8.21
C HIS A 52 -7.52 18.09 7.23
N ARG A 53 -6.87 19.25 7.46
CA ARG A 53 -6.87 20.36 6.49
C ARG A 53 -6.05 20.06 5.23
N THR A 54 -5.00 19.25 5.36
CA THR A 54 -4.17 18.80 4.23
C THR A 54 -4.89 17.78 3.36
N PHE A 55 -5.76 16.96 3.97
CA PHE A 55 -6.56 15.95 3.30
C PHE A 55 -8.05 16.15 3.67
N PRO A 56 -8.76 17.13 3.08
CA PRO A 56 -10.12 17.50 3.51
C PRO A 56 -11.14 16.35 3.42
N ALA A 57 -11.00 15.48 2.43
CA ALA A 57 -11.89 14.32 2.27
C ALA A 57 -11.62 13.18 3.30
N SER A 58 -10.61 13.34 4.17
CA SER A 58 -10.18 12.27 5.08
C SER A 58 -11.20 11.88 6.13
N GLU A 59 -12.16 12.74 6.44
CA GLU A 59 -13.24 12.44 7.37
C GLU A 59 -14.13 11.29 6.88
N LEU A 60 -14.20 11.07 5.57
CA LEU A 60 -15.00 10.01 4.94
C LEU A 60 -14.25 8.68 4.81
N TRP A 61 -12.95 8.65 5.15
CA TRP A 61 -12.10 7.48 4.94
C TRP A 61 -12.14 6.52 6.13
N ASP A 62 -13.28 5.83 6.29
CA ASP A 62 -13.39 4.67 7.20
C ASP A 62 -12.78 3.40 6.58
N ILE A 63 -11.49 3.50 6.25
CA ILE A 63 -10.70 2.40 5.71
C ILE A 63 -9.63 2.01 6.71
N ARG A 64 -9.33 0.72 6.84
CA ARG A 64 -8.22 0.24 7.65
C ARG A 64 -7.20 -0.39 6.73
N ILE A 65 -6.02 0.19 6.73
CA ILE A 65 -4.86 -0.21 5.94
C ILE A 65 -3.73 -0.56 6.90
N ASP A 66 -2.94 -1.58 6.58
CA ASP A 66 -1.86 -2.02 7.46
C ASP A 66 -0.82 -0.92 7.70
N VAL A 67 -0.30 -0.32 6.63
CA VAL A 67 0.69 0.77 6.71
C VAL A 67 0.26 1.97 5.87
N THR A 68 0.32 3.15 6.49
CA THR A 68 0.02 4.43 5.84
C THR A 68 1.29 5.24 5.70
N GLY A 69 1.58 5.70 4.48
CA GLY A 69 2.61 6.71 4.22
C GLY A 69 1.99 8.04 3.79
N LEU A 70 2.46 9.14 4.36
CA LEU A 70 2.00 10.49 4.07
C LEU A 70 3.19 11.34 3.63
N VAL A 71 3.03 11.98 2.48
CA VAL A 71 3.97 12.96 1.95
C VAL A 71 3.31 14.32 2.08
N VAL A 72 3.81 15.16 2.98
CA VAL A 72 3.28 16.51 3.20
C VAL A 72 4.22 17.50 2.53
N GLY A 73 3.88 17.88 1.31
CA GLY A 73 4.65 18.81 0.50
C GLY A 73 4.03 20.21 0.48
N ARG A 74 4.82 21.23 0.10
CA ARG A 74 4.33 22.62 -0.03
C ARG A 74 3.30 22.79 -1.14
N LYS A 75 3.47 22.07 -2.26
CA LYS A 75 2.60 22.18 -3.46
C LYS A 75 1.49 21.13 -3.49
N ALA A 76 1.82 19.91 -3.08
CA ALA A 76 0.90 18.78 -3.12
C ALA A 76 1.27 17.78 -2.05
N SER A 77 0.25 17.27 -1.37
CA SER A 77 0.38 16.18 -0.41
C SER A 77 -0.12 14.88 -1.03
N ARG A 78 0.45 13.76 -0.61
CA ARG A 78 0.16 12.44 -1.18
C ARG A 78 0.04 11.40 -0.07
N ILE A 79 -0.69 10.34 -0.39
CA ILE A 79 -0.88 9.18 0.48
C ILE A 79 -0.32 7.94 -0.24
N ALA A 80 0.29 7.06 0.54
CA ALA A 80 0.67 5.72 0.18
C ALA A 80 -0.14 4.75 1.05
N LEU A 81 -0.80 3.78 0.41
CA LEU A 81 -1.51 2.69 1.08
C LEU A 81 -0.74 1.40 0.87
N VAL A 82 -0.41 0.71 1.96
CA VAL A 82 0.36 -0.52 1.91
C VAL A 82 -0.37 -1.60 2.70
N GLU A 83 -0.81 -2.65 2.00
CA GLU A 83 -1.44 -3.83 2.58
C GLU A 83 -0.40 -4.94 2.67
N CYS A 84 -0.24 -5.55 3.84
CA CYS A 84 0.69 -6.66 4.07
C CYS A 84 -0.08 -7.97 4.22
N LYS A 85 0.46 -9.05 3.68
CA LYS A 85 -0.10 -10.40 3.87
C LYS A 85 0.98 -11.37 4.27
N ALA A 86 0.71 -12.18 5.28
CA ALA A 86 1.68 -13.20 5.71
C ALA A 86 1.83 -14.34 4.68
N GLY A 87 0.74 -14.66 3.97
CA GLY A 87 0.71 -15.69 2.93
C GLY A 87 0.35 -15.14 1.55
N ALA A 88 0.10 -16.06 0.61
CA ALA A 88 -0.14 -15.76 -0.79
C ALA A 88 -1.24 -14.69 -1.01
N PRO A 89 -0.93 -13.58 -1.71
CA PRO A 89 -1.93 -12.62 -2.15
C PRO A 89 -3.04 -13.28 -2.99
N THR A 90 -4.29 -12.89 -2.76
CA THR A 90 -5.47 -13.41 -3.47
C THR A 90 -6.23 -12.28 -4.14
N LEU A 91 -7.15 -12.62 -5.06
CA LEU A 91 -8.01 -11.63 -5.70
C LEU A 91 -8.83 -10.82 -4.68
N MET A 92 -9.25 -11.43 -3.57
CA MET A 92 -9.96 -10.72 -2.50
C MET A 92 -9.13 -9.60 -1.87
N HIS A 93 -7.82 -9.84 -1.64
CA HIS A 93 -6.92 -8.81 -1.12
C HIS A 93 -6.73 -7.67 -2.13
N VAL A 94 -6.63 -8.00 -3.43
CA VAL A 94 -6.58 -7.01 -4.51
C VAL A 94 -7.85 -6.16 -4.53
N CYS A 95 -9.03 -6.78 -4.50
CA CYS A 95 -10.32 -6.08 -4.50
C CYS A 95 -10.47 -5.14 -3.29
N GLN A 96 -10.00 -5.55 -2.11
CA GLN A 96 -10.01 -4.70 -0.92
C GLN A 96 -9.16 -3.44 -1.12
N LEU A 97 -7.89 -3.62 -1.52
CA LEU A 97 -6.98 -2.48 -1.73
C LEU A 97 -7.42 -1.61 -2.92
N LEU A 98 -8.05 -2.21 -3.94
CA LEU A 98 -8.67 -1.48 -5.06
C LEU A 98 -9.81 -0.59 -4.57
N GLY A 99 -10.72 -1.13 -3.76
CA GLY A 99 -11.82 -0.38 -3.16
C GLY A 99 -11.32 0.81 -2.35
N TYR A 100 -10.30 0.60 -1.51
CA TYR A 100 -9.66 1.69 -0.76
C TYR A 100 -9.01 2.73 -1.68
N SER A 101 -8.38 2.29 -2.77
CA SER A 101 -7.70 3.17 -3.71
C SER A 101 -8.65 4.00 -4.56
N LEU A 102 -9.85 3.50 -4.86
CA LEU A 102 -10.92 4.25 -5.53
C LEU A 102 -11.43 5.42 -4.66
N VAL A 103 -11.46 5.24 -3.34
CA VAL A 103 -11.90 6.25 -2.37
C VAL A 103 -10.79 7.27 -2.08
N VAL A 104 -9.58 6.81 -1.76
CA VAL A 104 -8.48 7.67 -1.28
C VAL A 104 -7.67 8.27 -2.42
N LYS A 105 -7.64 7.63 -3.60
CA LYS A 105 -6.82 8.01 -4.75
C LYS A 105 -5.33 8.20 -4.38
N PRO A 106 -4.69 7.21 -3.76
CA PRO A 106 -3.31 7.32 -3.30
C PRO A 106 -2.32 7.48 -4.47
N SER A 107 -1.11 7.93 -4.17
CA SER A 107 0.00 7.98 -5.12
C SER A 107 0.77 6.67 -5.22
N LEU A 108 0.68 5.83 -4.18
CA LEU A 108 1.18 4.47 -4.14
C LEU A 108 0.11 3.61 -3.48
N ALA A 109 -0.26 2.52 -4.11
CA ALA A 109 -1.07 1.47 -3.51
C ALA A 109 -0.37 0.14 -3.77
N ILE A 110 0.08 -0.55 -2.73
CA ILE A 110 0.87 -1.77 -2.89
C ILE A 110 0.44 -2.86 -1.90
N LEU A 111 0.36 -4.08 -2.41
CA LEU A 111 0.18 -5.30 -1.64
C LEU A 111 1.53 -6.02 -1.53
N LEU A 112 2.01 -6.23 -0.31
CA LEU A 112 3.27 -6.89 0.00
C LEU A 112 3.03 -8.23 0.69
N SER A 113 3.73 -9.28 0.24
CA SER A 113 3.71 -10.58 0.91
C SER A 113 5.05 -11.30 0.75
N PRO A 114 5.54 -12.07 1.74
CA PRO A 114 6.68 -12.97 1.53
C PRO A 114 6.41 -14.05 0.48
N GLU A 115 5.15 -14.44 0.28
CA GLU A 115 4.75 -15.46 -0.67
C GLU A 115 4.37 -14.87 -2.03
N PRO A 116 4.56 -15.63 -3.13
CA PRO A 116 4.05 -15.23 -4.43
C PRO A 116 2.50 -15.16 -4.43
N PRO A 117 1.88 -14.45 -5.40
CA PRO A 117 0.44 -14.49 -5.59
C PRO A 117 -0.08 -15.92 -5.70
N ALA A 118 -1.25 -16.19 -5.09
CA ALA A 118 -1.92 -17.49 -5.22
C ALA A 118 -2.20 -17.81 -6.69
N ASP A 119 -2.20 -19.09 -7.05
CA ASP A 119 -2.26 -19.55 -8.45
C ASP A 119 -3.39 -18.91 -9.26
N SER A 120 -4.57 -18.73 -8.66
CA SER A 120 -5.71 -18.09 -9.33
C SER A 120 -5.45 -16.61 -9.66
N LEU A 121 -4.84 -15.86 -8.75
CA LEU A 121 -4.44 -14.48 -8.99
C LEU A 121 -3.26 -14.40 -9.98
N ALA A 122 -2.30 -15.32 -9.85
CA ALA A 122 -1.15 -15.40 -10.76
C ALA A 122 -1.60 -15.70 -12.20
N ALA A 123 -2.51 -16.67 -12.40
CA ALA A 123 -3.09 -16.97 -13.70
C ALA A 123 -3.82 -15.76 -14.29
N LEU A 124 -4.65 -15.09 -13.49
CA LEU A 124 -5.38 -13.89 -13.93
C LEU A 124 -4.43 -12.78 -14.43
N LEU A 125 -3.38 -12.47 -13.67
CA LEU A 125 -2.48 -11.37 -13.98
C LEU A 125 -1.44 -11.73 -15.05
N ARG A 126 -0.80 -12.90 -14.94
CA ARG A 126 0.37 -13.26 -15.77
C ARG A 126 -0.02 -14.04 -17.02
N VAL A 127 -0.99 -14.94 -16.92
CA VAL A 127 -1.41 -15.77 -18.07
C VAL A 127 -2.45 -15.03 -18.91
N HIS A 128 -3.45 -14.41 -18.25
CA HIS A 128 -4.52 -13.68 -18.94
C HIS A 128 -4.24 -12.18 -19.12
N GLY A 129 -3.13 -11.67 -18.59
CA GLY A 129 -2.72 -10.27 -18.77
C GLY A 129 -3.71 -9.25 -18.21
N ARG A 130 -4.59 -9.64 -17.26
CA ARG A 130 -5.66 -8.81 -16.71
C ARG A 130 -5.17 -7.75 -15.73
N TYR A 131 -4.15 -6.99 -16.11
CA TYR A 131 -3.61 -5.88 -15.31
C TYR A 131 -4.56 -4.68 -15.24
N ASP A 132 -5.59 -4.63 -16.09
CA ASP A 132 -6.67 -3.65 -16.05
C ASP A 132 -7.40 -3.66 -14.70
N ILE A 133 -7.53 -4.82 -14.06
CA ILE A 133 -8.20 -4.95 -12.75
C ILE A 133 -7.44 -4.25 -11.61
N LEU A 134 -6.18 -3.87 -11.86
CA LEU A 134 -5.35 -3.17 -10.89
C LEU A 134 -5.51 -1.65 -10.98
N GLU A 135 -6.20 -1.13 -12.00
CA GLU A 135 -6.34 0.31 -12.25
C GLU A 135 -7.49 0.91 -11.43
N TYR A 136 -7.18 1.89 -10.57
CA TYR A 136 -8.19 2.62 -9.78
C TYR A 136 -8.37 4.07 -10.25
N GLN A 137 -7.46 4.56 -11.09
CA GLN A 137 -7.56 5.86 -11.74
C GLN A 137 -6.69 5.82 -13.00
N LYS A 138 -7.03 6.61 -14.02
CA LYS A 138 -6.24 6.70 -15.25
C LYS A 138 -4.75 6.88 -14.94
N GLY A 139 -3.94 5.89 -15.33
CA GLY A 139 -2.49 5.90 -15.11
C GLY A 139 -2.04 5.62 -13.68
N ARG A 140 -2.92 5.13 -12.79
CA ARG A 140 -2.59 4.69 -11.44
C ARG A 140 -3.10 3.29 -11.19
N ARG A 141 -2.16 2.41 -10.85
CA ARG A 141 -2.42 0.99 -10.60
C ARG A 141 -1.95 0.57 -9.23
N LEU A 142 -2.61 -0.45 -8.71
CA LEU A 142 -2.12 -1.25 -7.60
C LEU A 142 -0.86 -1.97 -8.02
N ARG A 143 0.06 -2.09 -7.07
CA ARG A 143 1.26 -2.91 -7.21
C ARG A 143 1.13 -4.14 -6.32
N ILE A 144 1.66 -5.26 -6.77
CA ILE A 144 1.80 -6.47 -5.96
C ILE A 144 3.27 -6.85 -6.03
N ALA A 145 3.89 -7.08 -4.88
CA ALA A 145 5.29 -7.48 -4.85
C ALA A 145 5.58 -8.41 -3.67
N GLN A 146 6.61 -9.24 -3.86
CA GLN A 146 7.13 -10.08 -2.81
C GLN A 146 8.03 -9.29 -1.85
N TRP A 147 7.93 -9.62 -0.57
CA TRP A 147 8.73 -9.04 0.51
C TRP A 147 9.81 -10.02 0.96
N ASP A 148 11.07 -9.62 0.87
CA ASP A 148 12.20 -10.37 1.41
C ASP A 148 12.30 -10.11 2.92
N ARG A 149 11.97 -11.12 3.74
CA ARG A 149 12.06 -11.02 5.21
C ARG A 149 13.50 -10.90 5.72
N GLY A 150 14.48 -11.46 5.00
CA GLY A 150 15.89 -11.40 5.40
C GLY A 150 16.48 -10.02 5.15
N ARG A 151 16.12 -9.40 4.03
CA ARG A 151 16.62 -8.07 3.63
C ARG A 151 15.75 -6.92 4.13
N ASN A 152 14.49 -7.19 4.48
CA ASN A 152 13.47 -6.18 4.76
C ASN A 152 13.26 -5.20 3.58
N GLU A 153 13.19 -5.77 2.39
CA GLU A 153 13.04 -5.04 1.13
C GLU A 153 12.05 -5.74 0.20
N VAL A 154 11.52 -4.98 -0.75
CA VAL A 154 10.75 -5.54 -1.86
C VAL A 154 11.68 -6.23 -2.84
N ILE A 155 11.31 -7.42 -3.31
CA ILE A 155 12.04 -8.12 -4.39
C ILE A 155 11.64 -7.47 -5.73
N PRO A 156 12.50 -6.70 -6.41
CA PRO A 156 12.08 -5.88 -7.55
C PRO A 156 11.56 -6.70 -8.73
N SER A 157 12.15 -7.89 -8.97
CA SER A 157 11.75 -8.81 -10.05
C SER A 157 10.37 -9.44 -9.84
N SER A 158 9.79 -9.35 -8.64
CA SER A 158 8.47 -9.90 -8.33
C SER A 158 7.32 -8.92 -8.61
N LEU A 159 7.65 -7.66 -8.93
CA LEU A 159 6.69 -6.58 -9.06
C LEU A 159 5.69 -6.83 -10.20
N LEU A 160 4.40 -6.69 -9.88
CA LEU A 160 3.30 -6.72 -10.82
C LEU A 160 2.50 -5.42 -10.71
N PRO A 161 2.00 -4.85 -11.82
CA PRO A 161 2.30 -5.21 -13.22
C PRO A 161 3.79 -5.07 -13.60
N PRO A 162 4.28 -5.78 -14.61
CA PRO A 162 5.63 -5.59 -15.14
C PRO A 162 5.80 -4.19 -15.75
N GLY A 163 7.02 -3.64 -15.71
CA GLY A 163 7.34 -2.30 -16.22
C GLY A 163 7.04 -1.16 -15.23
N GLU A 164 6.44 -1.46 -14.08
CA GLU A 164 6.40 -0.54 -12.95
C GLU A 164 7.79 -0.47 -12.29
N HIS A 165 8.12 0.69 -11.72
CA HIS A 165 9.36 0.91 -10.99
C HIS A 165 9.09 1.57 -9.64
N PHE A 166 9.92 1.23 -8.66
CA PHE A 166 10.00 1.94 -7.39
C PHE A 166 10.78 3.23 -7.60
#